data_AF-A0A7V8W8E2-F1
#
_entry.id   AF-A0A7V8W8E2-F1
#
_cell.length_a   1.000
_cell.length_b   1.000
_cell.length_c   1.000
_cell.angle_alpha   90.00
_cell.angle_beta   90.00
_cell.angle_gamma   90.00
#
_symmetry.space_group_name_H-M   'P 1'
#
loop_
_entity.id
_entity.type
_entity.pdbx_description
1 polymer ?
#
loop_
_entity_poly.entity_id
_entity_poly.type
_entity_poly.pdbx_seq_one_letter_code
_entity_poly.pdbx_strand_id
1 'polypeptide(L)' 'MADECLVIEDSLAGITSALAAGMKVLAVATTYSRDKLTDAHLVVPTLEGVTLEQLEALFP' A
#
# COMPACT_ATOMS: atom_id res chain seq x y z
N MET A 1 -8.13 14.71 0.01
CA MET A 1 -7.07 15.21 0.91
C MET A 1 -6.04 14.08 1.01
N ALA A 2 -5.34 13.85 2.13
CA ALA A 2 -4.42 12.70 2.22
C ALA A 2 -5.14 11.34 2.05
N ASP A 3 -6.42 11.29 2.44
CA ASP A 3 -7.37 10.19 2.24
C ASP A 3 -7.72 9.89 0.78
N GLU A 4 -7.41 10.78 -0.16
CA GLU A 4 -7.56 10.59 -1.62
C GLU A 4 -6.24 10.21 -2.30
N CYS A 5 -5.19 9.93 -1.51
CA CYS A 5 -3.87 9.55 -2.02
C CYS A 5 -3.58 8.06 -1.76
N LEU A 6 -2.98 7.42 -2.77
CA LEU A 6 -2.39 6.08 -2.64
C LEU A 6 -0.86 6.19 -2.61
N VAL A 7 -0.25 5.55 -1.63
CA VAL A 7 1.20 5.34 -1.57
C VAL A 7 1.52 3.92 -2.02
N ILE A 8 2.48 3.79 -2.93
CA ILE A 8 3.07 2.51 -3.33
C ILE A 8 4.44 2.42 -2.69
N GLU A 9 4.68 1.42 -1.86
CA GLU A 9 5.87 1.36 -1.00
C GLU A 9 6.32 -0.08 -0.74
N ASP A 10 7.58 -0.30 -0.39
CA ASP A 10 8.10 -1.63 -0.05
C ASP A 10 8.88 -1.69 1.26
N SER A 11 8.87 -0.61 2.06
CA SER A 11 9.55 -0.51 3.35
C SER A 11 8.61 -0.34 4.55
N LEU A 12 8.99 -0.91 5.71
CA LEU A 12 8.20 -0.78 6.95
C LEU A 12 8.05 0.69 7.40
N ALA A 13 9.14 1.46 7.29
CA ALA A 13 9.15 2.87 7.68
C ALA A 13 8.27 3.72 6.75
N GLY A 14 8.34 3.49 5.44
CA GLY A 14 7.52 4.19 4.45
C GLY A 14 6.03 3.92 4.67
N ILE A 15 5.64 2.65 4.85
CA ILE A 15 4.26 2.24 5.15
C ILE A 15 3.77 2.95 6.42
N THR A 16 4.53 2.88 7.51
CA THR A 16 4.16 3.52 8.78
C THR A 16 3.94 5.02 8.61
N SER A 17 4.80 5.69 7.83
CA SER A 17 4.68 7.14 7.59
C SER A 17 3.44 7.51 6.78
N ALA A 18 3.12 6.71 5.75
CA ALA A 18 1.97 6.96 4.88
C ALA A 18 0.64 6.76 5.64
N LEU A 19 0.57 5.72 6.48
CA LEU A 19 -0.56 5.48 7.36
C LEU A 19 -0.73 6.63 8.36
N ALA A 20 0.35 7.10 8.99
CA ALA A 20 0.31 8.24 9.90
C ALA A 20 -0.13 9.55 9.21
N ALA A 21 0.13 9.69 7.91
CA ALA A 21 -0.35 10.79 7.08
C ALA A 21 -1.83 10.65 6.66
N GLY A 22 -2.48 9.52 6.95
CA GLY A 22 -3.88 9.26 6.58
C GLY A 22 -4.08 8.78 5.14
N MET A 23 -3.03 8.27 4.49
CA MET A 23 -3.09 7.78 3.10
C MET A 23 -3.42 6.30 3.02
N LYS A 24 -3.92 5.85 1.86
CA LYS A 24 -4.00 4.42 1.53
C LYS A 24 -2.65 3.90 1.09
N VAL A 25 -2.36 2.63 1.34
CA VAL A 25 -1.04 2.05 1.08
C VAL A 25 -1.16 0.72 0.36
N LEU A 26 -0.54 0.63 -0.81
CA LEU A 26 -0.24 -0.59 -1.53
C LEU A 26 1.23 -0.95 -1.29
N ALA A 27 1.48 -2.04 -0.57
CA ALA A 27 2.81 -2.55 -0.38
C ALA A 27 3.21 -3.53 -1.49
N VAL A 28 4.43 -3.39 -2.03
CA VAL A 28 5.03 -4.34 -2.96
C VAL A 28 6.08 -5.17 -2.23
N ALA A 29 5.94 -6.49 -2.20
CA ALA A 29 6.81 -7.39 -1.43
C ALA A 29 8.15 -7.68 -2.13
N THR A 30 8.86 -6.62 -2.53
CA THR A 30 10.19 -6.67 -3.19
C THR A 30 11.34 -6.63 -2.20
N THR A 31 11.23 -5.83 -1.13
CA THR A 31 12.27 -5.69 -0.10
C THR A 31 12.00 -6.55 1.13
N TYR A 32 10.75 -6.57 1.62
CA TYR A 32 10.33 -7.44 2.70
C TYR A 32 9.30 -8.47 2.23
N SER A 33 9.24 -9.60 2.91
CA SER A 33 8.22 -10.62 2.70
C SER A 33 6.83 -10.09 3.07
N ARG A 34 5.78 -10.62 2.43
CA ARG A 34 4.39 -10.19 2.60
C ARG A 34 3.95 -10.15 4.07
N ASP A 35 4.39 -11.12 4.87
CA ASP A 35 4.10 -11.26 6.30
C ASP A 35 4.67 -10.13 7.17
N LYS A 36 5.64 -9.36 6.65
CA LYS A 36 6.17 -8.16 7.33
C LYS A 36 5.46 -6.88 6.92
N LEU A 37 4.73 -6.87 5.80
CA LEU A 37 4.09 -5.66 5.23
C LEU A 37 2.60 -5.57 5.59
N THR A 38 2.17 -6.22 6.67
CA THR A 38 0.76 -6.42 7.03
C THR A 38 0.01 -5.16 7.42
N ASP A 39 0.72 -4.06 7.72
CA ASP A 39 0.10 -2.77 8.05
C ASP A 39 -0.45 -2.06 6.80
N ALA A 40 0.01 -2.44 5.60
CA ALA A 40 -0.51 -1.87 4.36
C ALA A 40 -1.94 -2.36 4.06
N HIS A 41 -2.70 -1.55 3.34
CA HIS A 41 -4.09 -1.85 2.99
C HIS A 41 -4.18 -2.98 1.94
N LEU A 42 -3.21 -3.05 1.05
CA LEU A 42 -3.06 -4.12 0.07
C LEU A 42 -1.58 -4.48 -0.03
N VAL A 43 -1.28 -5.78 -0.10
CA VAL A 43 0.09 -6.26 -0.33
C VAL A 43 0.09 -7.12 -1.58
N VAL A 44 1.04 -6.88 -2.49
CA VAL A 44 1.21 -7.63 -3.75
C VAL A 44 2.67 -8.00 -3.96
N PRO A 45 2.99 -9.13 -4.61
CA PRO A 45 4.38 -9.49 -4.91
C PRO A 45 4.98 -8.65 -6.06
N THR A 46 4.13 -8.09 -6.92
CA THR A 46 4.46 -7.24 -8.08
C THR A 46 3.26 -6.35 -8.38
N LEU A 47 3.47 -5.25 -9.08
CA LEU A 47 2.39 -4.40 -9.61
C LEU A 47 1.72 -5.00 -10.86
N GLU A 48 2.31 -6.04 -11.44
CA GLU A 48 1.71 -6.74 -12.58
C GLU A 48 0.34 -7.33 -12.19
N GLY A 49 -0.69 -7.00 -12.98
CA GLY A 49 -2.06 -7.44 -12.73
C GLY A 49 -2.82 -6.65 -11.66
N VAL A 50 -2.21 -5.62 -11.05
CA VAL A 50 -2.94 -4.66 -10.22
C VAL A 50 -3.84 -3.81 -11.12
N THR A 51 -5.13 -3.76 -10.79
CA THR A 51 -6.15 -3.04 -11.55
C THR A 51 -6.60 -1.79 -10.83
N LEU A 52 -7.10 -0.79 -11.57
CA LEU A 52 -7.69 0.41 -10.96
C LEU A 52 -8.89 0.07 -10.07
N GLU A 53 -9.74 -0.87 -10.48
CA GLU A 53 -10.90 -1.33 -9.70
C GLU A 53 -10.50 -1.82 -8.30
N GLN A 54 -9.41 -2.60 -8.20
CA GLN A 54 -8.88 -3.04 -6.90
C GLN A 54 -8.37 -1.88 -6.03
N LEU A 55 -7.79 -0.85 -6.65
CA LEU A 55 -7.28 0.33 -5.94
C LEU A 55 -8.43 1.23 -5.49
N GLU A 56 -9.41 1.48 -6.34
CA GLU A 56 -10.60 2.27 -6.04
C GLU A 56 -11.38 1.67 -4.87
N ALA A 57 -11.45 0.34 -4.75
CA ALA A 57 -12.07 -0.35 -3.62
C ALA A 57 -11.40 -0.08 -2.25
N LEU A 58 -10.21 0.53 -2.21
CA LEU A 58 -9.55 0.94 -0.96
C LEU A 58 -10.06 2.29 -0.42
N PHE A 59 -10.74 3.06 -1.27
CA PHE A 59 -11.24 4.39 -0.97
C PHE A 59 -12.75 4.36 -0.69
N PRO A 60 -13.26 5.26 0.17
CA PRO A 60 -14.69 5.36 0.47
C PRO A 60 -15.53 5.83 -0.72
#